data_AF-A0A1W9SJV0-F1
#
_entry.id   AF-A0A1W9SJV0-F1
#
_cell.length_a   1.000
_cell.length_b   1.000
_cell.length_c   1.000
_cell.angle_alpha   90.00
_cell.angle_beta   90.00
_cell.angle_gamma   90.00
#
_symmetry.space_group_name_H-M   'P 1'
#
loop_
_entity.id
_entity.type
_entity.pdbx_description
1 polymer ?
#
loop_
_entity_poly.entity_id
_entity_poly.type
_entity_poly.pdbx_seq_one_letter_code
_entity_poly.pdbx_strand_id
1 'polypeptide(L)' 'MNASLYDIRAYFQGRSPKGRMNNKSNDKKYMNLITNLRGKLKILAKKIEPKIYEYGFLKK' A
#
# COMPACT_ATOMS: atom_id res chain seq x y z
N MET A 1 9.56 -5.34 -19.24
CA MET A 1 8.70 -5.93 -18.20
C MET A 1 8.53 -4.89 -17.10
N ASN A 2 7.30 -4.48 -16.77
CA ASN A 2 7.07 -3.53 -15.68
C ASN A 2 6.92 -4.32 -14.37
N ALA A 3 7.70 -3.96 -13.35
CA ALA A 3 7.57 -4.57 -12.03
C ALA A 3 6.21 -4.16 -11.40
N SER A 4 5.49 -5.12 -10.82
CA SER A 4 4.27 -4.80 -10.07
C SER A 4 4.63 -4.06 -8.77
N LEU A 5 3.65 -3.38 -8.16
CA LEU A 5 3.85 -2.77 -6.84
C LEU A 5 4.27 -3.83 -5.80
N TYR A 6 3.80 -5.07 -5.94
CA TYR A 6 4.19 -6.16 -5.05
C TYR A 6 5.68 -6.49 -5.19
N ASP A 7 6.19 -6.59 -6.41
CA ASP A 7 7.59 -6.88 -6.70
C ASP A 7 8.51 -5.78 -6.18
N ILE A 8 8.13 -4.52 -6.40
CA ILE A 8 8.83 -3.35 -5.87
C ILE A 8 8.90 -3.40 -4.34
N ARG A 9 7.77 -3.69 -3.67
CA ARG A 9 7.74 -3.82 -2.21
C ARG A 9 8.57 -5.00 -1.71
N ALA A 10 8.56 -6.12 -2.41
CA ALA A 10 9.34 -7.30 -2.06
C ALA A 10 10.84 -7.00 -2.13
N TYR A 11 11.27 -6.28 -3.18
CA TYR A 11 12.66 -5.85 -3.35
C TYR A 11 13.11 -4.93 -2.21
N PHE A 12 12.39 -3.83 -1.94
CA PHE A 12 12.83 -2.85 -0.95
C PHE A 12 12.59 -3.25 0.49
N GLN A 13 11.47 -3.91 0.80
CA GLN A 13 11.15 -4.29 2.18
C GLN A 13 11.78 -5.63 2.55
N GLY A 14 12.14 -6.46 1.56
CA GLY A 14 12.59 -7.83 1.80
C GLY A 14 11.50 -8.70 2.43
N ARG A 15 11.91 -9.91 2.84
CA ARG A 15 11.07 -10.89 3.52
C ARG A 15 11.72 -11.33 4.82
N SER A 16 10.89 -11.74 5.78
CA SER A 16 11.34 -12.40 7.00
C SER A 16 11.76 -13.85 6.70
N PRO A 17 12.45 -14.53 7.64
CA PRO A 17 12.81 -15.94 7.50
C PRO A 17 11.61 -16.87 7.24
N LYS A 18 10.40 -16.46 7.67
CA LYS A 18 9.14 -17.18 7.44
C LYS A 18 8.46 -16.78 6.11
N GLY A 19 9.15 -16.05 5.23
CA GLY A 19 8.66 -15.63 3.91
C GLY A 19 7.69 -14.44 3.91
N ARG A 20 7.35 -13.87 5.08
CA ARG A 20 6.44 -12.72 5.19
C ARG A 20 7.14 -11.43 4.78
N MET A 21 6.50 -10.60 3.96
CA MET A 21 7.05 -9.29 3.58
C MET A 21 7.20 -8.38 4.80
N ASN A 22 8.34 -7.69 4.93
CA ASN A 22 8.55 -6.80 6.08
C ASN A 22 7.74 -5.50 5.93
N ASN A 23 7.48 -4.83 7.04
CA ASN A 23 6.70 -3.57 7.06
C ASN A 23 7.54 -2.34 6.70
N LYS A 24 8.86 -2.42 6.88
CA LYS A 24 9.82 -1.32 6.70
C LYS A 24 10.97 -1.75 5.79
N SER A 25 11.67 -0.76 5.29
CA SER A 25 12.94 -0.88 4.56
C SER A 25 13.95 0.08 5.19
N ASN A 26 15.24 -0.20 5.02
CA ASN A 26 16.31 0.74 5.39
C ASN A 26 16.52 1.83 4.31
N ASP A 27 15.91 1.67 3.13
CA ASP A 27 15.97 2.66 2.05
C ASP A 27 15.04 3.85 2.35
N LYS A 28 15.65 4.99 2.76
CA LYS A 28 14.92 6.21 3.11
C LYS A 28 14.10 6.77 1.94
N LYS A 29 14.61 6.71 0.70
CA LYS A 29 13.93 7.26 -0.48
C LYS A 29 12.69 6.44 -0.80
N TYR A 30 12.82 5.12 -0.82
CA TYR A 30 11.69 4.21 -0.96
C TYR A 30 10.66 4.45 0.16
N MET A 31 11.11 4.56 1.42
CA MET A 31 10.21 4.78 2.55
C MET A 31 9.41 6.09 2.42
N ASN A 32 10.03 7.16 1.92
CA ASN A 32 9.33 8.42 1.63
C ASN A 32 8.26 8.24 0.54
N LEU A 33 8.62 7.58 -0.56
CA LEU A 33 7.72 7.35 -1.70
C LEU A 33 6.53 6.45 -1.33
N ILE A 34 6.78 5.32 -0.66
CA ILE A 34 5.70 4.39 -0.28
C ILE A 34 4.78 5.01 0.77
N THR A 35 5.30 5.84 1.67
CA THR A 35 4.49 6.56 2.66
C THR A 35 3.60 7.59 1.97
N ASN A 36 4.13 8.38 1.03
CA ASN A 36 3.35 9.32 0.24
C ASN A 36 2.24 8.61 -0.56
N LEU A 37 2.57 7.50 -1.24
CA LEU A 37 1.61 6.69 -1.98
C LEU A 37 0.47 6.20 -1.08
N ARG A 38 0.79 5.61 0.08
CA ARG A 38 -0.20 5.16 1.06
C ARG A 38 -1.08 6.31 1.56
N GLY A 39 -0.50 7.49 1.79
CA GLY A 39 -1.23 8.70 2.14
C GLY A 39 -2.25 9.11 1.07
N LYS A 40 -1.84 9.17 -0.20
CA LYS A 40 -2.73 9.47 -1.32
C LYS A 40 -3.85 8.45 -1.48
N LEU A 41 -3.55 7.15 -1.33
CA LEU A 41 -4.55 6.09 -1.36
C LEU A 41 -5.58 6.25 -0.22
N LYS A 42 -5.15 6.63 0.99
CA LYS A 42 -6.06 6.88 2.12
C LYS A 42 -6.98 8.08 1.85
N ILE A 43 -6.46 9.14 1.24
CA ILE A 43 -7.28 10.31 0.84
C ILE A 43 -8.30 9.89 -0.21
N LEU A 44 -7.89 9.11 -1.21
CA LEU A 44 -8.81 8.59 -2.23
C LEU A 44 -9.89 7.71 -1.62
N ALA A 45 -9.51 6.79 -0.72
CA ALA A 45 -10.44 5.91 -0.03
C ALA A 45 -11.55 6.69 0.70
N LYS A 46 -11.19 7.74 1.44
CA LYS A 46 -12.16 8.63 2.11
C LYS A 46 -13.12 9.33 1.15
N LYS A 47 -12.67 9.67 -0.06
CA LYS A 47 -13.51 10.32 -1.07
C LYS A 47 -14.54 9.35 -1.68
N ILE A 48 -14.18 8.07 -1.82
CA ILE A 48 -15.06 7.05 -2.42
C ILE A 48 -15.95 6.35 -1.39
N GLU A 49 -15.55 6.37 -0.11
CA GLU A 49 -16.24 5.74 1.00
C GLU A 49 -17.75 6.03 1.07
N PRO A 50 -18.25 7.29 0.91
CA PRO A 50 -19.69 7.56 0.92
C PRO A 50 -20.45 6.76 -0.14
N LYS A 51 -19.89 6.68 -1.36
CA LYS A 51 -20.49 5.94 -2.47
C LYS A 51 -20.47 4.43 -2.24
N ILE A 52 -19.43 3.91 -1.57
CA ILE A 52 -19.34 2.48 -1.24
C ILE A 52 -20.49 2.06 -0.32
N TYR A 53 -20.82 2.89 0.69
CA TYR A 53 -21.96 2.63 1.57
C TYR A 53 -23.31 2.87 0.86
N GLU A 54 -23.39 3.90 0.01
CA GLU A 54 -24.59 4.18 -0.79
C GLU A 54 -24.95 3.02 -1.72
N TYR A 55 -23.95 2.43 -2.38
CA TYR A 55 -24.14 1.29 -3.28
C TYR A 55 -24.20 -0.07 -2.55
N GLY A 56 -24.12 -0.10 -1.21
CA GLY A 56 -24.27 -1.32 -0.43
C GLY A 56 -23.10 -2.32 -0.56
N PHE A 57 -21.95 -1.91 -1.08
CA PHE A 57 -20.77 -2.78 -1.19
C PHE A 57 -20.21 -3.18 0.18
N LEU A 58 -20.39 -2.34 1.20
CA LEU A 58 -20.05 -2.61 2.59
C LEU A 58 -21.22 -2.17 3.49
N LYS A 59 -21.52 -2.94 4.54
CA LYS A 59 -22.50 -2.54 5.56
C LYS A 59 -21.81 -1.64 6.61
N LYS A 60 -22.50 -0.59 7.06
CA LYS A 60 -22.07 0.27 8.16
C LYS A 60 -22.04 -0.48 9.48
#